data_AF-A0A3A9Y2C1-F1
#
_entry.id   AF-A0A3A9Y2C1-F1
#
_cell.length_a   1.000
_cell.length_b   1.000
_cell.length_c   1.000
_cell.angle_alpha   90.00
_cell.angle_beta   90.00
_cell.angle_gamma   90.00
#
_symmetry.space_group_name_H-M   'P 1'
#
loop_
_entity.id
_entity.type
_entity.pdbx_description
1 polymer ?
#
loop_
_entity_poly.entity_id
_entity_poly.type
_entity_poly.pdbx_seq_one_letter_code
_entity_poly.pdbx_strand_id
1 'polypeptide(L)'
;MKFFKNISAIFNRKLFAKNLFCGIGNSEIQENAIWFYKYPFEPSIIYPERLVHASEIESIGMEFGAIKIFLKDDIVFISAEKKETLKAFAERNAIPLSPYSWNWDWILEPYLDTELTKEHGELLITRLQENNFNETEIIKIRNEVEKSMYIYNFDTLLWEWNSLSLLDVLSAMRATYKKEDFRAFYKRALEIEKRN
;
A
#
# COMPACT_ATOMS: atom_id res chain seq x y z
N MET A 1 -6.53 -12.22 -39.62
CA MET A 1 -5.79 -11.24 -38.80
C MET A 1 -6.49 -10.79 -37.50
N LYS A 2 -7.51 -11.52 -36.99
CA LYS A 2 -8.16 -11.24 -35.68
C LYS A 2 -7.72 -12.20 -34.55
N PHE A 3 -7.19 -13.39 -34.89
CA PHE A 3 -6.79 -14.42 -33.91
C PHE A 3 -5.53 -14.05 -33.11
N PHE A 4 -4.52 -13.46 -33.76
CA PHE A 4 -3.27 -13.04 -33.09
C PHE A 4 -3.44 -11.85 -32.13
N LYS A 5 -4.41 -10.96 -32.38
CA LYS A 5 -4.72 -9.84 -31.46
C LYS A 5 -5.23 -10.33 -30.11
N ASN A 6 -6.03 -11.39 -30.09
CA ASN A 6 -6.57 -11.94 -28.84
C ASN A 6 -5.52 -12.68 -28.00
N ILE A 7 -4.57 -13.39 -28.63
CA ILE A 7 -3.48 -14.07 -27.90
C ILE A 7 -2.52 -13.06 -27.27
N SER A 8 -2.17 -11.99 -28.01
CA SER A 8 -1.34 -10.90 -27.48
C SER A 8 -2.04 -10.17 -26.32
N ALA A 9 -3.35 -9.91 -26.43
CA ALA A 9 -4.12 -9.30 -25.34
C ALA A 9 -4.17 -10.19 -24.08
N ILE A 10 -4.38 -11.51 -24.25
CA ILE A 10 -4.40 -12.47 -23.13
C ILE A 10 -3.02 -12.58 -22.46
N PHE A 11 -1.95 -12.64 -23.26
CA PHE A 11 -0.58 -12.71 -22.74
C PHE A 11 -0.18 -11.43 -22.00
N ASN A 12 -0.50 -10.25 -22.58
CA ASN A 12 -0.27 -8.96 -21.94
C ASN A 12 -1.08 -8.82 -20.64
N ARG A 13 -2.31 -9.34 -20.58
CA ARG A 13 -3.13 -9.34 -19.37
C ARG A 13 -2.55 -10.23 -18.27
N LYS A 14 -2.02 -11.41 -18.61
CA LYS A 14 -1.29 -12.28 -17.66
C LYS A 14 0.00 -11.66 -17.15
N LEU A 15 0.76 -10.98 -18.01
CA LEU A 15 2.00 -10.29 -17.61
C LEU A 15 1.69 -9.08 -16.72
N PHE A 16 0.66 -8.32 -17.06
CA PHE A 16 0.14 -7.22 -16.25
C PHE A 16 -0.30 -7.70 -14.87
N ALA A 17 -1.07 -8.79 -14.80
CA ALA A 17 -1.51 -9.38 -13.54
C ALA A 17 -0.35 -9.83 -12.65
N LYS A 18 0.71 -10.43 -13.23
CA LYS A 18 1.93 -10.79 -12.47
C LYS A 18 2.70 -9.57 -11.96
N ASN A 19 2.62 -8.43 -12.64
CA ASN A 19 3.26 -7.18 -12.21
C ASN A 19 2.49 -6.46 -11.09
N LEU A 20 1.25 -6.86 -10.79
CA LEU A 20 0.47 -6.30 -9.68
C LEU A 20 1.04 -6.78 -8.35
N PHE A 21 1.31 -8.08 -8.19
CA PHE A 21 1.90 -8.63 -6.96
C PHE A 21 3.42 -8.57 -6.94
N CYS A 22 3.98 -7.41 -6.58
CA CYS A 22 5.43 -7.25 -6.41
C CYS A 22 6.01 -7.76 -5.10
N GLY A 23 5.16 -8.10 -4.12
CA GLY A 23 5.58 -8.29 -2.74
C GLY A 23 6.10 -7.01 -2.09
N ILE A 24 6.90 -7.16 -1.04
CA ILE A 24 7.45 -6.06 -0.23
C ILE A 24 8.98 -6.12 -0.11
N GLY A 25 9.62 -6.94 -0.95
CA GLY A 25 11.05 -7.24 -0.84
C GLY A 25 11.36 -8.08 0.41
N ASN A 26 12.60 -7.96 0.88
CA ASN A 26 13.08 -8.65 2.08
C ASN A 26 13.68 -7.64 3.05
N SER A 27 13.79 -8.07 4.30
CA SER A 27 14.49 -7.30 5.33
C SER A 27 15.37 -8.19 6.20
N GLU A 28 16.29 -7.61 6.95
CA GLU A 28 17.06 -8.26 8.01
C GLU A 28 17.13 -7.28 9.19
N ILE A 29 16.57 -7.69 10.33
CA ILE A 29 16.51 -6.84 11.53
C ILE A 29 17.75 -7.13 12.34
N GLN A 30 18.59 -6.12 12.48
CA GLN A 30 19.81 -6.16 13.28
C GLN A 30 19.55 -5.46 14.63
N GLU A 31 20.59 -5.25 15.42
CA GLU A 31 20.45 -4.66 16.76
C GLU A 31 19.89 -3.22 16.71
N ASN A 32 20.50 -2.37 15.85
CA ASN A 32 20.22 -0.93 15.76
C ASN A 32 19.90 -0.46 14.32
N ALA A 33 19.66 -1.40 13.40
CA ALA A 33 19.32 -1.10 12.01
C ALA A 33 18.48 -2.20 11.38
N ILE A 34 17.83 -1.87 10.27
CA ILE A 34 17.11 -2.82 9.41
C ILE A 34 17.70 -2.70 8.01
N TRP A 35 18.23 -3.80 7.49
CA TRP A 35 18.66 -3.90 6.10
C TRP A 35 17.48 -4.28 5.23
N PHE A 36 17.14 -3.46 4.25
CA PHE A 36 16.13 -3.77 3.24
C PHE A 36 16.81 -4.12 1.92
N TYR A 37 16.27 -5.11 1.21
CA TYR A 37 16.80 -5.50 -0.11
C TYR A 37 15.71 -6.10 -0.99
N LYS A 38 15.90 -5.96 -2.31
CA LYS A 38 14.89 -6.31 -3.33
C LYS A 38 13.55 -5.58 -3.09
N TYR A 39 13.59 -4.37 -2.55
CA TYR A 39 12.39 -3.56 -2.34
C TYR A 39 11.80 -3.15 -3.69
N PRO A 40 10.48 -3.29 -3.93
CA PRO A 40 9.93 -3.17 -5.28
C PRO A 40 9.50 -1.77 -5.69
N PHE A 41 9.45 -0.81 -4.75
CA PHE A 41 8.94 0.53 -5.02
C PHE A 41 10.07 1.51 -5.30
N GLU A 42 10.36 1.74 -6.58
CA GLU A 42 11.43 2.64 -7.03
C GLU A 42 11.43 4.07 -6.45
N PRO A 43 10.27 4.72 -6.22
CA PRO A 43 10.25 6.05 -5.60
C PRO A 43 10.69 6.07 -4.12
N SER A 44 10.73 4.91 -3.47
CA SER A 44 11.08 4.78 -2.06
C SER A 44 12.56 5.06 -1.82
N ILE A 45 12.87 5.66 -0.68
CA ILE A 45 14.23 5.99 -0.25
C ILE A 45 15.07 4.75 0.06
N ILE A 46 14.46 3.56 0.15
CA ILE A 46 15.14 2.28 0.39
C ILE A 46 15.32 1.44 -0.88
N TYR A 47 14.95 1.97 -2.05
CA TYR A 47 15.03 1.20 -3.30
C TYR A 47 16.45 1.11 -3.88
N PRO A 48 16.84 -0.06 -4.45
CA PRO A 48 16.22 -1.38 -4.25
C PRO A 48 16.68 -2.00 -2.92
N GLU A 49 17.69 -1.41 -2.30
CA GLU A 49 18.28 -1.83 -1.04
C GLU A 49 18.83 -0.63 -0.26
N ARG A 50 18.69 -0.67 1.06
CA ARG A 50 19.23 0.35 1.96
C ARG A 50 19.24 -0.15 3.41
N LEU A 51 20.24 0.29 4.15
CA LEU A 51 20.31 0.14 5.59
C LEU A 51 19.62 1.35 6.22
N VAL A 52 18.60 1.09 7.02
CA VAL A 52 17.90 2.12 7.79
C VAL A 52 18.28 1.97 9.24
N HIS A 53 18.92 2.99 9.82
CA HIS A 53 19.24 3.00 11.23
C HIS A 53 17.99 3.26 12.07
N ALA A 54 17.98 2.74 13.30
CA ALA A 54 16.87 2.96 14.23
C ALA A 54 16.58 4.45 14.46
N SER A 55 17.60 5.30 14.43
CA SER A 55 17.49 6.76 14.56
C SER A 55 16.78 7.45 13.40
N GLU A 56 16.57 6.76 12.27
CA GLU A 56 15.85 7.28 11.10
C GLU A 56 14.36 6.90 11.13
N ILE A 57 13.96 6.01 12.05
CA ILE A 57 12.60 5.51 12.16
C ILE A 57 11.82 6.40 13.13
N GLU A 58 10.77 7.04 12.63
CA GLU A 58 9.89 7.90 13.42
C GLU A 58 8.93 7.08 14.28
N SER A 59 8.35 6.03 13.69
CA SER A 59 7.46 5.10 14.39
C SER A 59 7.23 3.81 13.60
N ILE A 60 6.55 2.84 14.23
CA ILE A 60 6.21 1.55 13.62
C ILE A 60 4.73 1.24 13.82
N GLY A 61 4.00 0.95 12.74
CA GLY A 61 2.61 0.46 12.77
C GLY A 61 2.53 -1.05 12.56
N MET A 62 2.03 -1.79 13.56
CA MET A 62 2.10 -3.28 13.58
C MET A 62 0.74 -3.98 13.77
N GLU A 63 -0.35 -3.23 13.82
CA GLU A 63 -1.64 -3.78 14.24
C GLU A 63 -2.25 -4.72 13.19
N PHE A 64 -2.27 -4.29 11.92
CA PHE A 64 -2.95 -4.99 10.83
C PHE A 64 -2.11 -5.04 9.55
N GLY A 65 -2.26 -6.12 8.78
CA GLY A 65 -1.59 -6.29 7.48
C GLY A 65 -0.07 -6.32 7.54
N ALA A 66 0.57 -5.81 6.48
CA ALA A 66 2.03 -5.62 6.44
C ALA A 66 2.45 -4.54 7.44
N ILE A 67 3.59 -4.75 8.11
CA ILE A 67 4.10 -3.81 9.10
C ILE A 67 4.63 -2.57 8.38
N LYS A 68 4.20 -1.39 8.83
CA LYS A 68 4.60 -0.09 8.26
C LYS A 68 5.68 0.52 9.14
N ILE A 69 6.84 0.83 8.56
CA ILE A 69 7.92 1.59 9.19
C ILE A 69 7.82 3.02 8.67
N PHE A 70 7.51 3.96 9.57
CA PHE A 70 7.38 5.36 9.22
C PHE A 70 8.75 6.03 9.29
N LEU A 71 9.17 6.58 8.17
CA LEU A 71 10.36 7.40 8.02
C LEU A 71 9.91 8.83 7.71
N LYS A 72 10.82 9.80 7.88
CA LYS A 72 10.53 11.22 7.64
C LYS A 72 9.77 11.48 6.33
N ASP A 73 10.32 10.99 5.22
CA ASP A 73 9.80 11.24 3.88
C ASP A 73 9.27 9.96 3.19
N ASP A 74 9.09 8.87 3.93
CA ASP A 74 8.69 7.58 3.35
C ASP A 74 7.91 6.69 4.33
N ILE A 75 7.25 5.64 3.82
CA ILE A 75 6.68 4.54 4.59
C ILE A 75 7.12 3.25 3.92
N VAL A 76 7.80 2.39 4.67
CA VAL A 76 8.33 1.14 4.13
C VAL A 76 7.71 -0.09 4.78
N PHE A 77 7.56 -1.17 4.02
CA PHE A 77 6.85 -2.36 4.48
C PHE A 77 7.80 -3.46 4.95
N ILE A 78 7.41 -4.17 6.01
CA ILE A 78 8.05 -5.41 6.47
C ILE A 78 6.98 -6.50 6.62
N SER A 79 7.36 -7.75 6.34
CA SER A 79 6.50 -8.92 6.52
C SER A 79 6.00 -9.03 7.97
N ALA A 80 4.71 -9.31 8.11
CA ALA A 80 4.07 -9.55 9.41
C ALA A 80 4.69 -10.74 10.17
N GLU A 81 5.36 -11.66 9.48
CA GLU A 81 6.10 -12.77 10.11
C GLU A 81 7.21 -12.28 11.06
N LYS A 82 7.66 -11.03 10.90
CA LYS A 82 8.69 -10.42 11.75
C LYS A 82 8.13 -9.58 12.89
N LYS A 83 6.82 -9.65 13.15
CA LYS A 83 6.15 -8.83 14.17
C LYS A 83 6.82 -8.90 15.53
N GLU A 84 7.10 -10.10 16.04
CA GLU A 84 7.74 -10.25 17.36
C GLU A 84 9.18 -9.72 17.36
N THR A 85 9.95 -9.98 16.30
CA THR A 85 11.32 -9.45 16.17
C THR A 85 11.35 -7.92 16.08
N LEU A 86 10.41 -7.32 15.34
CA LEU A 86 10.29 -5.87 15.24
C LEU A 86 9.82 -5.23 16.53
N LYS A 87 8.96 -5.90 17.30
CA LYS A 87 8.51 -5.41 18.60
C LYS A 87 9.70 -5.28 19.55
N ALA A 88 10.53 -6.32 19.65
CA ALA A 88 11.75 -6.28 20.45
C ALA A 88 12.77 -5.24 19.93
N PHE A 89 12.86 -5.05 18.62
CA PHE A 89 13.69 -4.00 18.01
C PHE A 89 13.20 -2.59 18.38
N ALA A 90 11.89 -2.35 18.34
CA ALA A 90 11.27 -1.07 18.69
C ALA A 90 11.49 -0.75 20.18
N GLU A 91 11.24 -1.72 21.07
CA GLU A 91 11.46 -1.59 22.51
C GLU A 91 12.92 -1.26 22.83
N ARG A 92 13.87 -2.00 22.25
CA ARG A 92 15.32 -1.78 22.46
C ARG A 92 15.78 -0.40 22.00
N ASN A 93 15.27 0.10 20.88
CA ASN A 93 15.69 1.36 20.29
C ASN A 93 14.80 2.55 20.68
N ALA A 94 13.86 2.35 21.61
CA ALA A 94 12.87 3.36 22.03
C ALA A 94 12.08 3.98 20.86
N ILE A 95 11.76 3.17 19.84
CA ILE A 95 10.95 3.59 18.69
C ILE A 95 9.47 3.49 19.08
N PRO A 96 8.68 4.57 18.96
CA PRO A 96 7.27 4.52 19.31
C PRO A 96 6.46 3.68 18.34
N LEU A 97 5.39 3.08 18.84
CA LEU A 97 4.39 2.41 18.01
C LEU A 97 3.31 3.42 17.61
N SER A 98 2.93 3.39 16.33
CA SER A 98 1.81 4.19 15.81
C SER A 98 0.56 3.33 15.64
N PRO A 99 -0.64 3.92 15.87
CA PRO A 99 -1.89 3.24 15.55
C PRO A 99 -2.00 2.98 14.05
N TYR A 100 -2.84 2.02 13.67
CA TYR A 100 -3.11 1.76 12.26
C TYR A 100 -3.90 2.90 11.61
N SER A 101 -3.43 3.39 10.47
CA SER A 101 -4.17 4.30 9.61
C SER A 101 -5.10 3.51 8.71
N TRP A 102 -6.38 3.85 8.76
CA TRP A 102 -7.46 3.23 7.98
C TRP A 102 -7.81 4.01 6.71
N ASN A 103 -7.04 5.07 6.39
CA ASN A 103 -7.40 5.99 5.30
C ASN A 103 -7.54 5.27 3.96
N TRP A 104 -6.53 4.47 3.59
CA TRP A 104 -6.60 3.72 2.34
C TRP A 104 -7.65 2.62 2.39
N ASP A 105 -7.76 1.90 3.51
CA ASP A 105 -8.79 0.88 3.74
C ASP A 105 -10.21 1.46 3.45
N TRP A 106 -10.56 2.60 4.04
CA TRP A 106 -11.86 3.23 3.82
C TRP A 106 -12.03 3.87 2.44
N ILE A 107 -10.96 4.41 1.85
CA ILE A 107 -10.99 4.96 0.48
C ILE A 107 -11.28 3.84 -0.52
N LEU A 108 -10.70 2.66 -0.33
CA LEU A 108 -10.71 1.54 -1.27
C LEU A 108 -11.87 0.57 -1.07
N GLU A 109 -12.68 0.75 -0.02
CA GLU A 109 -13.85 -0.07 0.27
C GLU A 109 -14.75 -0.38 -0.95
N PRO A 110 -15.06 0.58 -1.86
CA PRO A 110 -15.87 0.30 -3.06
C PRO A 110 -15.31 -0.75 -4.02
N TYR A 111 -14.05 -1.17 -3.84
CA TYR A 111 -13.35 -2.13 -4.69
C TYR A 111 -13.20 -3.51 -4.05
N LEU A 112 -13.74 -3.72 -2.84
CA LEU A 112 -13.84 -5.04 -2.23
C LEU A 112 -14.91 -5.89 -2.91
N ASP A 113 -14.78 -7.21 -2.79
CA ASP A 113 -15.82 -8.18 -3.18
C ASP A 113 -16.87 -8.33 -2.07
N THR A 114 -17.39 -7.19 -1.60
CA THR A 114 -18.37 -7.10 -0.51
C THR A 114 -19.51 -6.18 -0.91
N GLU A 115 -20.74 -6.58 -0.60
CA GLU A 115 -21.91 -5.74 -0.85
C GLU A 115 -21.89 -4.53 0.10
N LEU A 116 -21.80 -3.34 -0.46
CA LEU A 116 -21.82 -2.10 0.32
C LEU A 116 -23.25 -1.61 0.54
N THR A 117 -23.62 -1.51 1.81
CA THR A 117 -24.85 -0.82 2.20
C THR A 117 -24.64 0.70 2.17
N LYS A 118 -25.70 1.45 1.88
CA LYS A 118 -25.67 2.92 1.89
C LYS A 118 -25.22 3.46 3.26
N GLU A 119 -25.73 2.88 4.33
CA GLU A 119 -25.40 3.24 5.71
C GLU A 119 -23.91 3.04 6.02
N HIS A 120 -23.33 1.92 5.56
CA HIS A 120 -21.90 1.66 5.71
C HIS A 120 -21.07 2.68 4.92
N GLY A 121 -21.47 2.98 3.69
CA GLY A 121 -20.82 4.01 2.88
C GLY A 121 -20.82 5.39 3.56
N GLU A 122 -21.96 5.82 4.12
CA GLU A 122 -22.09 7.09 4.84
C GLU A 122 -21.21 7.13 6.11
N LEU A 123 -21.10 6.01 6.83
CA LEU A 123 -20.21 5.89 7.98
C LEU A 123 -18.74 6.08 7.57
N LEU A 124 -18.28 5.43 6.50
CA LEU A 124 -16.89 5.55 6.04
C LEU A 124 -16.56 6.95 5.53
N ILE A 125 -17.50 7.62 4.85
CA ILE A 125 -17.32 9.03 4.47
C ILE A 125 -17.15 9.91 5.71
N THR A 126 -17.95 9.68 6.76
CA THR A 126 -17.81 10.41 8.04
C THR A 126 -16.44 10.20 8.66
N ARG A 127 -15.94 8.95 8.68
CA ARG A 127 -14.59 8.63 9.19
C ARG A 127 -13.48 9.30 8.38
N LEU A 128 -13.59 9.31 7.06
CA LEU A 128 -12.64 10.04 6.21
C LEU A 128 -12.72 11.55 6.45
N GLN A 129 -13.89 12.11 6.73
CA GLN A 129 -14.02 13.53 7.08
C GLN A 129 -13.37 13.87 8.43
N GLU A 130 -13.45 12.98 9.43
CA GLU A 130 -12.69 13.09 10.69
C GLU A 130 -11.17 13.17 10.44
N ASN A 131 -10.71 12.55 9.35
CA ASN A 131 -9.32 12.53 8.91
C ASN A 131 -8.98 13.64 7.88
N ASN A 132 -9.81 14.68 7.83
CA ASN A 132 -9.66 15.88 6.99
C ASN A 132 -9.76 15.63 5.47
N PHE A 133 -10.45 14.57 5.06
CA PHE A 133 -10.83 14.41 3.65
C PHE A 133 -12.16 15.12 3.37
N ASN A 134 -12.23 15.86 2.27
CA ASN A 134 -13.52 16.35 1.78
C ASN A 134 -14.08 15.37 0.73
N GLU A 135 -15.40 15.41 0.53
CA GLU A 135 -16.10 14.48 -0.36
C GLU A 135 -15.59 14.54 -1.82
N THR A 136 -15.28 15.75 -2.31
CA THR A 136 -14.75 15.93 -3.67
C THR A 136 -13.38 15.28 -3.83
N GLU A 137 -12.52 15.38 -2.81
CA GLU A 137 -11.21 14.72 -2.77
C GLU A 137 -11.38 13.19 -2.75
N ILE A 138 -12.27 12.66 -1.91
CA ILE A 138 -12.54 11.20 -1.83
C ILE A 138 -12.99 10.67 -3.19
N ILE A 139 -13.96 11.32 -3.82
CA ILE A 139 -14.47 10.94 -5.15
C ILE A 139 -13.34 10.99 -6.18
N LYS A 140 -12.51 12.04 -6.15
CA LYS A 140 -11.38 12.17 -7.09
C LYS A 140 -10.36 11.04 -6.92
N ILE A 141 -9.97 10.71 -5.68
CA ILE A 141 -9.02 9.63 -5.40
C ILE A 141 -9.60 8.29 -5.86
N ARG A 142 -10.86 8.01 -5.50
CA ARG A 142 -11.57 6.79 -5.92
C ARG A 142 -11.57 6.66 -7.45
N ASN A 143 -12.01 7.69 -8.17
CA ASN A 143 -12.01 7.67 -9.63
C ASN A 143 -10.61 7.49 -10.24
N GLU A 144 -9.55 8.01 -9.61
CA GLU A 144 -8.18 7.82 -10.07
C GLU A 144 -7.73 6.36 -9.99
N VAL A 145 -8.08 5.66 -8.89
CA VAL A 145 -7.58 4.30 -8.62
C VAL A 145 -8.53 3.19 -9.09
N GLU A 146 -9.80 3.50 -9.34
CA GLU A 146 -10.90 2.56 -9.63
C GLU A 146 -10.50 1.43 -10.58
N LYS A 147 -10.06 1.79 -11.79
CA LYS A 147 -9.73 0.78 -12.81
C LYS A 147 -8.60 -0.13 -12.37
N SER A 148 -7.56 0.42 -11.74
CA SER A 148 -6.42 -0.35 -11.25
C SER A 148 -6.83 -1.28 -10.12
N MET A 149 -7.70 -0.81 -9.21
CA MET A 149 -8.16 -1.60 -8.07
C MET A 149 -9.11 -2.72 -8.46
N TYR A 150 -10.02 -2.50 -9.42
CA TYR A 150 -10.83 -3.59 -9.98
C TYR A 150 -9.96 -4.66 -10.66
N ILE A 151 -8.93 -4.25 -11.41
CA ILE A 151 -8.00 -5.22 -12.00
C ILE A 151 -7.21 -5.94 -10.89
N TYR A 152 -6.73 -5.19 -9.90
CA TYR A 152 -5.99 -5.75 -8.76
C TYR A 152 -6.81 -6.77 -7.97
N ASN A 153 -8.08 -6.50 -7.68
CA ASN A 153 -8.88 -7.37 -6.82
C ASN A 153 -9.58 -8.50 -7.59
N PHE A 154 -10.23 -8.18 -8.72
CA PHE A 154 -11.08 -9.14 -9.43
C PHE A 154 -10.36 -9.85 -10.57
N ASP A 155 -9.57 -9.14 -11.40
CA ASP A 155 -8.89 -9.77 -12.54
C ASP A 155 -7.70 -10.66 -12.10
N THR A 156 -7.16 -10.44 -10.90
CA THR A 156 -6.14 -11.32 -10.30
C THR A 156 -6.73 -12.51 -9.54
N LEU A 157 -8.06 -12.54 -9.34
CA LEU A 157 -8.76 -13.50 -8.50
C LEU A 157 -8.33 -13.43 -7.02
N LEU A 158 -7.85 -12.27 -6.55
CA LEU A 158 -7.61 -12.05 -5.12
C LEU A 158 -8.94 -12.15 -4.35
N TRP A 159 -9.98 -11.51 -4.90
CA TRP A 159 -11.33 -11.46 -4.31
C TRP A 159 -11.29 -11.09 -2.83
N GLU A 160 -10.47 -10.10 -2.48
CA GLU A 160 -10.39 -9.55 -1.14
C GLU A 160 -11.74 -8.94 -0.77
N TRP A 161 -12.25 -9.34 0.40
CA TRP A 161 -13.57 -8.99 0.92
C TRP A 161 -13.50 -8.27 2.27
N ASN A 162 -12.31 -8.13 2.87
CA ASN A 162 -12.13 -7.56 4.20
C ASN A 162 -11.46 -6.18 4.16
N SER A 163 -10.29 -6.04 3.52
CA SER A 163 -9.63 -4.74 3.40
C SER A 163 -8.56 -4.69 2.31
N LEU A 164 -8.47 -3.55 1.62
CA LEU A 164 -7.39 -3.19 0.71
C LEU A 164 -6.62 -1.99 1.30
N SER A 165 -5.31 -2.11 1.45
CA SER A 165 -4.45 -1.16 2.17
C SER A 165 -3.62 -0.27 1.25
N LEU A 166 -2.79 0.62 1.83
CA LEU A 166 -1.75 1.36 1.11
C LEU A 166 -0.87 0.46 0.23
N LEU A 167 -0.50 -0.72 0.72
CA LEU A 167 0.35 -1.64 -0.03
C LEU A 167 -0.35 -2.10 -1.32
N ASP A 168 -1.66 -2.35 -1.25
CA ASP A 168 -2.47 -2.84 -2.36
C ASP A 168 -2.61 -1.77 -3.44
N VAL A 169 -2.91 -0.53 -3.06
CA VAL A 169 -3.00 0.57 -4.04
C VAL A 169 -1.65 0.92 -4.65
N LEU A 170 -0.56 0.89 -3.88
CA LEU A 170 0.78 1.10 -4.45
C LEU A 170 1.15 -0.01 -5.44
N SER A 171 0.79 -1.25 -5.13
CA SER A 171 0.99 -2.42 -5.99
C SER A 171 0.19 -2.32 -7.29
N ALA A 172 -1.09 -1.97 -7.18
CA ALA A 172 -2.00 -1.76 -8.30
C ALA A 172 -1.52 -0.62 -9.21
N MET A 173 -1.22 0.54 -8.62
CA MET A 173 -0.87 1.74 -9.37
C MET A 173 0.52 1.67 -9.99
N ARG A 174 1.49 0.95 -9.39
CA ARG A 174 2.80 0.72 -10.03
C ARG A 174 2.65 -0.03 -11.36
N ALA A 175 1.77 -1.03 -11.43
CA ALA A 175 1.58 -1.80 -12.65
C ALA A 175 0.90 -0.98 -13.75
N THR A 176 0.04 -0.02 -13.38
CA THR A 176 -0.73 0.82 -14.30
C THR A 176 0.04 2.06 -14.77
N TYR A 177 0.73 2.75 -13.87
CA TYR A 177 1.35 4.04 -14.16
C TYR A 177 2.72 3.93 -14.83
N LYS A 178 3.06 4.94 -15.62
CA LYS A 178 4.45 5.16 -16.04
C LYS A 178 5.29 5.59 -14.84
N LYS A 179 6.61 5.49 -14.99
CA LYS A 179 7.55 5.71 -13.88
C LYS A 179 7.36 7.07 -13.19
N GLU A 180 7.21 8.14 -13.96
CA GLU A 180 7.06 9.51 -13.46
C GLU A 180 5.72 9.71 -12.74
N ASP A 181 4.64 9.19 -13.32
CA ASP A 181 3.30 9.24 -12.75
C ASP A 181 3.24 8.44 -11.44
N PHE A 182 3.88 7.27 -11.40
CA PHE A 182 3.96 6.44 -10.20
C PHE A 182 4.75 7.12 -9.08
N ARG A 183 5.86 7.80 -9.39
CA ARG A 183 6.61 8.58 -8.38
C ARG A 183 5.75 9.69 -7.77
N ALA A 184 4.97 10.39 -8.59
CA ALA A 184 4.06 11.42 -8.10
C ALA A 184 2.93 10.81 -7.26
N PHE A 185 2.36 9.69 -7.69
CA PHE A 185 1.33 8.97 -6.95
C PHE A 185 1.84 8.42 -5.62
N TYR A 186 3.03 7.81 -5.60
CA TYR A 186 3.64 7.23 -4.41
C TYR A 186 3.69 8.26 -3.27
N LYS A 187 4.21 9.46 -3.55
CA LYS A 187 4.27 10.56 -2.57
C LYS A 187 2.89 10.94 -2.05
N ARG A 188 1.91 11.17 -2.95
CA ARG A 188 0.52 11.48 -2.56
C ARG A 188 -0.09 10.36 -1.71
N ALA A 189 0.21 9.11 -2.02
CA ALA A 189 -0.33 7.97 -1.29
C ALA A 189 0.21 7.87 0.13
N LEU A 190 1.49 8.19 0.33
CA LEU A 190 2.06 8.31 1.67
C LEU A 190 1.49 9.50 2.44
N GLU A 191 1.26 10.63 1.76
CA GLU A 191 0.61 11.81 2.38
C GLU A 191 -0.81 11.48 2.86
N ILE A 192 -1.58 10.71 2.07
CA ILE A 192 -2.91 10.21 2.43
C ILE A 192 -2.82 9.27 3.64
N GLU A 193 -1.88 8.33 3.63
CA GLU A 193 -1.68 7.38 4.74
C GLU A 193 -1.37 8.08 6.06
N LYS A 194 -0.54 9.15 6.02
CA LYS A 194 -0.11 9.91 7.20
C LYS A 194 -1.16 10.89 7.75
N ARG A 195 -2.34 11.04 7.13
CA ARG A 195 -3.40 11.87 7.71
C ARG A 195 -4.00 11.17 8.94
N ASN A 196 -4.33 11.98 9.95
CA ASN A 196 -4.81 11.66 11.30
C ASN A 196 -5.39 10.25 11.53
#